data_AF-A0A7X3ZB02-F1
#
_entry.id   AF-A0A7X3ZB02-F1
#
_cell.length_a   1.000
_cell.length_b   1.000
_cell.length_c   1.000
_cell.angle_alpha   90.00
_cell.angle_beta   90.00
_cell.angle_gamma   90.00
#
_symmetry.space_group_name_H-M   'P 1'
#
loop_
_entity.id
_entity.type
_entity.pdbx_description
1 polymer ?
#
loop_
_entity_poly.entity_id
_entity_poly.type
_entity_poly.pdbx_seq_one_letter_code
_entity_poly.pdbx_strand_id
1 'polypeptide(L)'
;MRTIFVGDVHGCAAELEAFLAKVDYDFAQDRLLLAGDAFARGPDPLAVWQLICETEAEMVLGNHDARLLKQLTSLKKGRKPKVKFPDQRYTLAQLQPAHGEILAWLRQCPLYIAEDAFLLVHAGINPKKGLQGTRRKEFLKIRTWPPTDDLASPRWHDFYKPEYPLIVFGHDAPGGLVVKKR
;
A
#
# COMPACT_ATOMS: atom_id res chain seq x y z
N MET A 1 -8.08 9.33 19.41
CA MET A 1 -8.03 9.40 17.94
C MET A 1 -8.37 8.03 17.40
N ARG A 2 -9.40 7.91 16.55
CA ARG A 2 -9.76 6.64 15.91
C ARG A 2 -8.85 6.43 14.69
N THR A 3 -8.23 5.26 14.60
CA THR A 3 -7.35 4.91 13.47
C THR A 3 -8.08 3.97 12.52
N ILE A 4 -8.15 4.35 11.25
CA ILE A 4 -8.84 3.60 10.20
C ILE A 4 -7.80 3.10 9.21
N PHE A 5 -7.83 1.79 8.95
CA PHE A 5 -6.93 1.16 7.99
C PHE A 5 -7.68 0.84 6.69
N VAL A 6 -7.06 1.15 5.56
CA VAL A 6 -7.60 0.85 4.22
C VAL A 6 -6.60 0.00 3.45
N GLY A 7 -7.12 -1.03 2.77
CA GLY A 7 -6.33 -1.89 1.89
C GLY A 7 -5.93 -1.19 0.58
N ASP A 8 -5.62 -2.00 -0.43
CA ASP A 8 -5.18 -1.53 -1.74
C ASP A 8 -6.27 -0.66 -2.41
N VAL A 9 -6.00 0.63 -2.61
CA VAL A 9 -6.96 1.59 -3.21
C VAL A 9 -6.93 1.55 -4.73
N HIS A 10 -5.74 1.38 -5.33
CA HIS A 10 -5.58 1.18 -6.77
C HIS A 10 -6.27 2.22 -7.67
N GLY A 11 -6.19 3.53 -7.36
CA GLY A 11 -6.76 4.59 -8.21
C GLY A 11 -8.29 4.64 -8.18
N CYS A 12 -8.94 3.95 -7.24
CA CYS A 12 -10.38 3.91 -7.07
C CYS A 12 -10.85 5.00 -6.09
N ALA A 13 -10.81 6.26 -6.53
CA ALA A 13 -11.16 7.41 -5.68
C ALA A 13 -12.63 7.36 -5.20
N ALA A 14 -13.56 7.01 -6.08
CA ALA A 14 -14.98 6.93 -5.75
C ALA A 14 -15.26 5.89 -4.65
N GLU A 15 -14.58 4.73 -4.71
CA GLU A 15 -14.67 3.71 -3.68
C GLU A 15 -14.05 4.15 -2.35
N LEU A 16 -12.95 4.91 -2.39
CA LEU A 16 -12.34 5.48 -1.19
C LEU A 16 -13.27 6.53 -0.55
N GLU A 17 -13.83 7.45 -1.33
CA GLU A 17 -14.83 8.44 -0.85
C GLU A 17 -16.05 7.75 -0.24
N ALA A 18 -16.61 6.77 -0.94
CA ALA A 18 -17.75 6.00 -0.45
C ALA A 18 -17.42 5.27 0.86
N PHE A 19 -16.19 4.75 1.00
CA PHE A 19 -15.73 4.15 2.23
C PHE A 19 -15.63 5.18 3.36
N LEU A 20 -14.99 6.34 3.12
CA LEU A 20 -14.83 7.40 4.12
C LEU A 20 -16.20 7.93 4.59
N ALA A 21 -17.15 8.11 3.67
CA ALA A 21 -18.53 8.48 4.01
C ALA A 21 -19.23 7.40 4.85
N LYS A 22 -19.03 6.12 4.51
CA LYS A 22 -19.66 4.99 5.21
C LYS A 22 -19.16 4.83 6.66
N VAL A 23 -17.91 5.17 6.94
CA VAL A 23 -17.33 5.12 8.29
C VAL A 23 -17.48 6.43 9.05
N ASP A 24 -18.14 7.43 8.45
CA ASP A 24 -18.30 8.78 8.98
C ASP A 24 -16.94 9.38 9.37
N TYR A 25 -16.01 9.43 8.40
CA TYR A 25 -14.64 9.88 8.61
C TYR A 25 -14.60 11.35 9.04
N ASP A 26 -13.99 11.62 10.20
CA ASP A 26 -13.78 12.95 10.74
C ASP A 26 -12.33 13.39 10.51
N PHE A 27 -12.14 14.33 9.59
CA PHE A 27 -10.85 14.89 9.21
C PHE A 27 -10.08 15.53 10.37
N ALA A 28 -10.74 15.91 11.47
CA ALA A 28 -10.10 16.52 12.63
C ALA A 28 -9.78 15.52 13.75
N GLN A 29 -10.40 14.33 13.75
CA GLN A 29 -10.34 13.39 14.87
C GLN A 29 -9.91 11.97 14.50
N ASP A 30 -9.89 11.65 13.22
CA ASP A 30 -9.48 10.35 12.70
C ASP A 30 -8.10 10.40 12.06
N ARG A 31 -7.50 9.22 12.01
CA ARG A 31 -6.24 8.98 11.30
C ARG A 31 -6.46 7.90 10.24
N LEU A 32 -6.12 8.22 9.00
CA LEU A 32 -6.22 7.29 7.87
C LEU A 32 -4.86 6.65 7.57
N LEU A 33 -4.80 5.33 7.56
CA LEU A 33 -3.62 4.54 7.26
C LEU A 33 -3.86 3.63 6.05
N LEU A 34 -3.11 3.85 4.97
CA LEU A 34 -3.21 3.04 3.75
C LEU A 34 -2.16 1.92 3.74
N ALA A 35 -2.58 0.70 3.39
CA ALA A 35 -1.70 -0.46 3.25
C ALA A 35 -0.86 -0.46 1.96
N GLY A 36 -0.80 0.66 1.23
CA GLY A 36 -0.08 0.80 -0.03
C GLY A 36 -0.93 0.48 -1.27
N ASP A 37 -0.26 0.50 -2.42
CA ASP A 37 -0.84 0.31 -3.76
C ASP A 37 -1.98 1.30 -4.06
N ALA A 38 -1.73 2.58 -3.79
CA ALA A 38 -2.76 3.62 -3.89
C ALA A 38 -3.14 4.02 -5.32
N PHE A 39 -2.18 4.02 -6.27
CA PHE A 39 -2.36 4.77 -7.53
C PHE A 39 -2.58 3.94 -8.80
N ALA A 40 -2.15 2.68 -8.84
CA ALA A 40 -2.14 1.94 -10.12
C ALA A 40 -3.49 1.27 -10.41
N ARG A 41 -3.74 0.94 -11.68
CA ARG A 41 -4.86 0.12 -12.21
C ARG A 41 -6.22 0.80 -12.37
N GLY A 42 -6.67 1.56 -11.39
CA GLY A 42 -8.01 2.14 -11.38
C GLY A 42 -8.15 3.42 -12.20
N PRO A 43 -9.37 3.96 -12.22
CA PRO A 43 -9.77 5.00 -13.16
C PRO A 43 -9.32 6.41 -12.76
N ASP A 44 -9.05 6.69 -11.48
CA ASP A 44 -8.80 8.07 -11.04
C ASP A 44 -7.70 8.18 -9.98
N PRO A 45 -6.43 7.95 -10.37
CA PRO A 45 -5.31 8.06 -9.45
C PRO A 45 -5.03 9.48 -8.98
N LEU A 46 -5.47 10.50 -9.72
CA LEU A 46 -5.28 11.90 -9.34
C LEU A 46 -6.26 12.29 -8.24
N ALA A 47 -7.52 11.87 -8.32
CA ALA A 47 -8.47 12.07 -7.22
C ALA A 47 -8.07 11.28 -5.96
N VAL A 48 -7.48 10.08 -6.11
CA VAL A 48 -6.88 9.38 -4.95
C VAL A 48 -5.77 10.22 -4.31
N TRP A 49 -4.92 10.89 -5.10
CA TRP A 49 -3.91 11.80 -4.56
C TRP A 49 -4.53 12.97 -3.79
N GLN A 50 -5.59 13.58 -4.35
CA GLN A 50 -6.31 14.67 -3.69
C GLN A 50 -6.88 14.23 -2.33
N LEU A 51 -7.53 13.06 -2.28
CA LEU A 51 -8.06 12.48 -1.03
C LEU A 51 -6.95 12.20 -0.01
N ILE A 52 -5.79 11.70 -0.45
CA ILE A 52 -4.63 11.49 0.44
C ILE A 52 -4.18 12.81 1.06
N CYS A 53 -4.11 13.89 0.26
CA CYS A 53 -3.76 15.22 0.76
C CYS A 53 -4.81 15.77 1.72
N GLU A 54 -6.10 15.66 1.39
CA GLU A 54 -7.21 16.17 2.20
C GLU A 54 -7.34 15.47 3.54
N THR A 55 -7.11 14.15 3.57
CA THR A 55 -7.19 13.32 4.78
C THR A 55 -5.89 13.26 5.57
N GLU A 56 -4.82 13.88 5.06
CA GLU A 56 -3.44 13.74 5.57
C GLU A 56 -3.03 12.27 5.77
N ALA A 57 -3.49 11.38 4.89
CA ALA A 57 -3.31 9.94 5.05
C ALA A 57 -1.83 9.55 5.08
N GLU A 58 -1.47 8.67 6.02
CA GLU A 58 -0.16 8.01 6.00
C GLU A 58 -0.27 6.68 5.25
N MET A 59 0.85 6.24 4.67
CA MET A 59 0.86 5.04 3.84
C MET A 59 2.18 4.28 3.96
N VAL A 60 2.09 2.95 4.03
CA VAL A 60 3.24 2.07 3.79
C VAL A 60 3.41 1.82 2.30
N LEU A 61 4.65 1.81 1.82
CA LEU A 61 4.93 1.73 0.39
C LEU A 61 4.50 0.37 -0.20
N GLY A 62 3.58 0.42 -1.18
CA GLY A 62 3.16 -0.75 -1.95
C GLY A 62 4.12 -1.15 -3.07
N ASN A 63 3.92 -2.32 -3.68
CA ASN A 63 4.77 -2.74 -4.80
C ASN A 63 4.49 -2.00 -6.11
N HIS A 64 3.24 -1.62 -6.35
CA HIS A 64 2.86 -0.77 -7.47
C HIS A 64 3.39 0.65 -7.23
N ASP A 65 3.31 1.16 -6.00
CA ASP A 65 3.88 2.47 -5.64
C ASP A 65 5.39 2.50 -5.77
N ALA A 66 6.09 1.46 -5.31
CA ALA A 66 7.54 1.33 -5.48
C ALA A 66 7.96 1.29 -6.96
N ARG A 67 7.07 0.85 -7.86
CA ARG A 67 7.29 0.92 -9.32
C ARG A 67 7.01 2.33 -9.84
N LEU A 68 5.92 2.96 -9.42
CA LEU A 68 5.58 4.33 -9.76
C LEU A 68 6.70 5.30 -9.34
N LEU A 69 7.22 5.17 -8.12
CA LEU A 69 8.37 5.92 -7.61
C LEU A 69 9.59 5.85 -8.54
N LYS A 70 9.89 4.66 -9.10
CA LYS A 70 10.97 4.49 -10.07
C LYS A 70 10.67 5.17 -11.40
N GLN A 71 9.41 5.10 -11.86
CA GLN A 71 8.98 5.72 -13.11
C GLN A 71 9.03 7.25 -13.02
N LEU A 72 8.48 7.84 -11.96
CA LEU A 72 8.56 9.27 -11.67
C LEU A 72 10.00 9.74 -11.47
N THR A 73 10.84 8.94 -10.81
CA THR A 73 12.29 9.25 -10.70
C THR A 73 12.97 9.28 -12.07
N SER A 74 12.63 8.39 -12.99
CA SER A 74 13.16 8.45 -14.36
C SER A 74 12.70 9.70 -15.10
N LEU A 75 11.40 10.04 -15.00
CA LEU A 75 10.85 11.26 -15.61
C LEU A 75 11.54 12.52 -15.09
N LYS A 76 11.72 12.66 -13.77
CA LYS A 76 12.45 13.78 -13.15
C LYS A 76 13.90 13.90 -13.66
N LYS A 77 14.51 12.79 -14.09
CA LYS A 77 15.86 12.74 -14.67
C LYS A 77 15.88 12.95 -16.20
N GLY A 78 14.76 13.30 -16.82
CA GLY A 78 14.63 13.43 -18.28
C GLY A 78 14.72 12.09 -19.02
N ARG A 79 14.51 10.96 -18.33
CA ARG A 79 14.61 9.61 -18.91
C ARG A 79 13.24 9.02 -19.15
N LYS A 80 13.11 8.21 -20.20
CA LYS A 80 11.89 7.46 -20.48
C LYS A 80 11.59 6.47 -19.34
N PRO A 81 10.40 6.50 -18.71
CA PRO A 81 10.06 5.57 -17.65
C PRO A 81 9.85 4.16 -18.21
N LYS A 82 10.24 3.15 -17.43
CA LYS A 82 9.97 1.75 -17.79
C LYS A 82 8.51 1.43 -17.52
N VAL A 83 7.75 1.25 -18.59
CA VAL A 83 6.33 0.88 -18.54
C VAL A 83 6.14 -0.49 -19.17
N LYS A 84 5.53 -1.42 -18.43
CA LYS A 84 5.26 -2.79 -18.89
C LYS A 84 3.84 -2.98 -19.41
N PHE A 85 2.87 -2.28 -18.83
CA PHE A 85 1.45 -2.51 -19.05
C PHE A 85 0.70 -1.20 -19.33
N PRO A 86 -0.44 -1.23 -20.04
CA PRO A 86 -1.21 -0.02 -20.36
C PRO A 86 -1.65 0.81 -19.15
N ASP A 87 -2.06 0.16 -18.06
CA ASP A 87 -2.48 0.80 -16.81
C ASP A 87 -1.38 1.71 -16.22
N GLN A 88 -0.11 1.32 -16.35
CA GLN A 88 1.01 2.12 -15.89
C GLN A 88 1.20 3.38 -16.73
N ARG A 89 0.93 3.33 -18.05
CA ARG A 89 0.98 4.53 -18.90
C ARG A 89 -0.17 5.46 -18.53
N TYR A 90 -1.35 4.90 -18.35
CA TYR A 90 -2.53 5.63 -17.92
C TYR A 90 -2.29 6.35 -16.59
N THR A 91 -1.84 5.61 -15.57
CA THR A 91 -1.52 6.15 -14.24
C THR A 91 -0.52 7.30 -14.33
N LEU A 92 0.59 7.13 -15.08
CA LEU A 92 1.57 8.19 -15.25
C LEU A 92 1.00 9.43 -15.96
N ALA A 93 0.13 9.24 -16.95
CA ALA A 93 -0.49 10.35 -17.65
C ALA A 93 -1.45 11.13 -16.73
N GLN A 94 -2.32 10.42 -16.00
CA GLN A 94 -3.27 11.04 -15.07
C GLN A 94 -2.57 11.78 -13.93
N LEU A 95 -1.47 11.24 -13.41
CA LEU A 95 -0.73 11.86 -12.32
C LEU A 95 0.15 13.04 -12.76
N GLN A 96 0.24 13.35 -14.06
CA GLN A 96 1.13 14.40 -14.59
C GLN A 96 1.03 15.74 -13.85
N PRO A 97 -0.17 16.24 -13.48
CA PRO A 97 -0.30 17.50 -12.75
C PRO A 97 0.42 17.52 -11.39
N ALA A 98 0.60 16.36 -10.76
CA ALA A 98 1.12 16.24 -9.40
C ALA A 98 2.40 15.36 -9.30
N HIS A 99 3.08 15.07 -10.41
CA HIS A 99 4.27 14.19 -10.42
C HIS A 99 5.33 14.58 -9.40
N GLY A 100 5.59 15.87 -9.24
CA GLY A 100 6.63 16.38 -8.33
C GLY A 100 6.31 16.09 -6.87
N GLU A 101 5.08 16.39 -6.46
CA GLU A 101 4.57 16.20 -5.10
C GLU A 101 4.47 14.72 -4.75
N ILE A 102 3.83 13.92 -5.61
CA ILE A 102 3.70 12.47 -5.43
C ILE A 102 5.08 11.81 -5.35
N LEU A 103 6.03 12.25 -6.18
CA LEU A 103 7.40 11.75 -6.12
C LEU A 103 8.10 12.10 -4.81
N ALA A 104 7.88 13.29 -4.25
CA ALA A 104 8.43 13.67 -2.96
C ALA A 104 7.80 12.83 -1.83
N TRP A 105 6.48 12.68 -1.84
CA TRP A 105 5.71 11.93 -0.86
C TRP A 105 6.04 10.42 -0.87
N LEU A 106 6.07 9.80 -2.04
CA LEU A 106 6.43 8.37 -2.19
C LEU A 106 7.85 8.05 -1.73
N ARG A 107 8.78 9.03 -1.70
CA ARG A 107 10.12 8.81 -1.13
C ARG A 107 10.11 8.71 0.39
N GLN A 108 9.12 9.30 1.04
CA GLN A 108 8.97 9.33 2.49
C GLN A 108 8.14 8.15 3.01
N CYS A 109 7.31 7.53 2.17
CA CYS A 109 6.53 6.35 2.53
C CYS A 109 7.44 5.22 3.07
N PRO A 110 7.28 4.82 4.35
CA PRO A 110 8.10 3.76 4.94
C PRO A 110 7.68 2.39 4.43
N LEU A 111 8.49 1.35 4.71
CA LEU A 111 8.12 -0.03 4.40
C LEU A 111 7.14 -0.64 5.41
N TYR A 112 7.07 -0.05 6.60
CA TYR A 112 6.18 -0.45 7.67
C TYR A 112 5.94 0.76 8.60
N ILE A 113 4.82 0.75 9.31
CA ILE A 113 4.54 1.63 10.45
C ILE A 113 4.32 0.71 11.65
N ALA A 114 5.11 0.89 12.71
CA ALA A 114 5.07 0.07 13.91
C ALA A 114 4.76 0.94 15.12
N GLU A 115 3.68 0.58 15.81
CA GLU A 115 3.21 1.20 17.06
C GLU A 115 2.89 0.10 18.06
N ASP A 116 2.79 0.44 19.35
CA ASP A 116 2.54 -0.55 20.41
C ASP A 116 1.26 -1.39 20.16
N ALA A 117 0.26 -0.78 19.53
CA ALA A 117 -1.02 -1.42 19.25
C ALA A 117 -1.04 -2.21 17.92
N PHE A 118 -0.20 -1.87 16.94
CA PHE A 118 -0.27 -2.48 15.61
C PHE A 118 1.03 -2.41 14.80
N LEU A 119 1.14 -3.31 13.84
CA LEU A 119 2.10 -3.25 12.75
C LEU A 119 1.35 -3.16 11.41
N LEU A 120 1.61 -2.10 10.65
CA LEU A 120 1.12 -1.95 9.28
C LEU A 120 2.26 -2.25 8.29
N VAL A 121 2.00 -3.13 7.33
CA VAL A 121 2.90 -3.50 6.24
C VAL A 121 2.11 -3.67 4.95
N HIS A 122 2.73 -3.51 3.78
CA HIS A 122 1.99 -3.69 2.52
C HIS A 122 1.58 -5.15 2.28
N ALA A 123 2.55 -6.06 2.17
CA ALA A 123 2.28 -7.47 1.87
C ALA A 123 2.37 -8.38 3.11
N GLY A 124 3.43 -8.21 3.91
CA GLY A 124 3.66 -9.05 5.08
C GLY A 124 5.10 -8.99 5.58
N ILE A 125 5.39 -9.80 6.61
CA ILE A 125 6.72 -9.96 7.19
C ILE A 125 7.21 -11.40 7.08
N ASN A 126 8.52 -11.57 7.20
CA ASN A 126 9.12 -12.90 7.23
C ASN A 126 8.69 -13.65 8.50
N PRO A 127 7.93 -14.75 8.40
CA PRO A 127 7.34 -15.42 9.57
C PRO A 127 8.37 -16.17 10.43
N LYS A 128 9.63 -16.29 9.98
CA LYS A 128 10.73 -16.92 10.75
C LYS A 128 11.71 -15.92 11.34
N LYS A 129 11.89 -14.77 10.69
CA LYS A 129 12.89 -13.77 11.09
C LYS A 129 12.29 -12.51 11.72
N GLY A 130 10.96 -12.45 11.83
CA GLY A 130 10.25 -11.31 12.38
C GLY A 130 10.42 -10.03 11.57
N LEU A 131 10.01 -8.90 12.14
CA LEU A 131 10.07 -7.60 11.48
C LEU A 131 11.50 -7.22 11.07
N GLN A 132 12.46 -7.34 12.00
CA GLN A 132 13.85 -6.91 11.79
C GLN A 132 14.58 -7.70 10.70
N GLY A 133 14.23 -8.98 10.51
CA GLY A 133 14.83 -9.81 9.46
C GLY A 133 14.09 -9.79 8.13
N THR A 134 13.01 -9.00 8.01
CA THR A 134 12.20 -8.90 6.79
C THR A 134 12.90 -8.00 5.76
N ARG A 135 13.08 -8.52 4.55
CA ARG A 135 13.71 -7.78 3.45
C ARG A 135 12.67 -6.93 2.72
N ARG A 136 13.14 -5.86 2.07
CA ARG A 136 12.29 -5.00 1.20
C ARG A 136 11.43 -5.79 0.19
N LYS A 137 11.96 -6.85 -0.41
CA LYS A 137 11.17 -7.67 -1.36
C LYS A 137 9.98 -8.36 -0.68
N GLU A 138 10.14 -8.77 0.57
CA GLU A 138 9.11 -9.47 1.36
C GLU A 138 8.03 -8.48 1.78
N PHE A 139 8.39 -7.33 2.36
CA PHE A 139 7.44 -6.25 2.68
C PHE A 139 6.55 -5.88 1.49
N LEU A 140 7.10 -5.92 0.29
CA LEU A 140 6.39 -5.52 -0.93
C LEU A 140 5.60 -6.66 -1.59
N LYS A 141 5.91 -7.94 -1.35
CA LYS A 141 5.43 -9.02 -2.24
C LYS A 141 5.16 -10.37 -1.62
N ILE A 142 5.44 -10.56 -0.34
CA ILE A 142 5.26 -11.87 0.28
C ILE A 142 3.77 -12.24 0.29
N ARG A 143 3.46 -13.48 -0.11
CA ARG A 143 2.11 -14.06 -0.08
C ARG A 143 2.15 -15.41 0.59
N THR A 144 3.06 -16.26 0.12
CA THR A 144 3.21 -17.65 0.53
C THR A 144 4.42 -17.85 1.43
N TRP A 145 4.40 -18.92 2.22
CA TRP A 145 5.58 -19.38 2.95
C TRP A 145 5.69 -20.92 2.93
N PRO A 146 6.85 -21.49 2.51
CA PRO A 146 7.99 -20.81 1.89
C PRO A 146 7.61 -20.03 0.61
N PRO A 147 8.37 -18.97 0.23
CA PRO A 147 8.01 -18.13 -0.90
C PRO A 147 7.98 -18.91 -2.22
N THR A 148 6.83 -18.86 -2.91
CA THR A 148 6.59 -19.47 -4.22
C THR A 148 5.56 -18.66 -5.00
N ASP A 149 5.58 -18.79 -6.33
CA ASP A 149 4.59 -18.17 -7.22
C ASP A 149 3.28 -18.99 -7.31
N ASP A 150 3.27 -20.21 -6.75
CA ASP A 150 2.06 -21.03 -6.63
C ASP A 150 1.11 -20.46 -5.56
N LEU A 151 0.00 -19.87 -5.99
CA LEU A 151 -1.01 -19.29 -5.11
C LEU A 151 -1.83 -20.31 -4.33
N ALA A 152 -1.75 -21.61 -4.65
CA ALA A 152 -2.35 -22.66 -3.83
C ALA A 152 -1.49 -23.00 -2.59
N SER A 153 -0.24 -22.56 -2.56
CA SER A 153 0.65 -22.80 -1.43
C SER A 153 0.23 -22.04 -0.16
N PRO A 154 0.56 -22.55 1.03
CA PRO A 154 0.24 -21.93 2.32
C PRO A 154 0.69 -20.47 2.44
N ARG A 155 -0.08 -19.64 3.15
CA ARG A 155 0.16 -18.20 3.25
C ARG A 155 1.18 -17.87 4.33
N TRP A 156 1.92 -16.78 4.17
CA TRP A 156 2.94 -16.36 5.15
C TRP A 156 2.36 -16.17 6.55
N HIS A 157 1.16 -15.60 6.63
CA HIS A 157 0.45 -15.34 7.88
C HIS A 157 -0.01 -16.61 8.60
N ASP A 158 0.06 -17.79 7.96
CA ASP A 158 -0.20 -19.08 8.60
C ASP A 158 0.96 -19.47 9.52
N PHE A 159 2.19 -19.11 9.14
CA PHE A 159 3.42 -19.42 9.88
C PHE A 159 3.87 -18.31 10.81
N TYR A 160 3.27 -17.12 10.71
CA TYR A 160 3.56 -16.01 11.59
C TYR A 160 3.20 -16.35 13.04
N LYS A 161 4.10 -16.02 13.96
CA LYS A 161 3.86 -16.05 15.40
C LYS A 161 3.65 -14.60 15.85
N PRO A 162 2.49 -14.24 16.46
CA PRO A 162 2.21 -12.87 16.85
C PRO A 162 3.30 -12.27 17.74
N GLU A 163 3.95 -11.22 17.23
CA GLU A 163 4.85 -10.32 17.99
C GLU A 163 4.16 -8.97 18.30
N TYR A 164 3.11 -8.65 17.52
CA TYR A 164 2.30 -7.44 17.65
C TYR A 164 0.84 -7.82 17.95
N PRO A 165 0.09 -6.99 18.71
CA PRO A 165 -1.32 -7.24 19.00
C PRO A 165 -2.19 -7.30 17.74
N LEU A 166 -1.87 -6.46 16.75
CA LEU A 166 -2.51 -6.42 15.44
C LEU A 166 -1.47 -6.30 14.35
N ILE A 167 -1.64 -7.07 13.27
CA ILE A 167 -0.91 -6.86 12.01
C ILE A 167 -1.92 -6.59 10.91
N VAL A 168 -1.73 -5.47 10.20
CA VAL A 168 -2.57 -5.04 9.10
C VAL A 168 -1.76 -5.08 7.82
N PHE A 169 -2.33 -5.66 6.77
CA PHE A 169 -1.70 -5.79 5.46
C PHE A 169 -2.73 -5.83 4.33
N GLY A 170 -2.27 -5.55 3.12
CA GLY A 170 -3.03 -5.61 1.87
C GLY A 170 -2.41 -6.64 0.92
N HIS A 171 -2.21 -6.25 -0.34
CA HIS A 171 -1.51 -7.00 -1.40
C HIS A 171 -2.20 -8.30 -1.87
N ASP A 172 -2.65 -9.16 -0.95
CA ASP A 172 -3.06 -10.54 -1.25
C ASP A 172 -4.48 -10.69 -1.79
N ALA A 173 -4.84 -9.91 -2.83
CA ALA A 173 -6.17 -9.94 -3.44
C ALA A 173 -6.72 -11.34 -3.79
N PRO A 174 -5.93 -12.31 -4.31
CA PRO A 174 -6.39 -13.69 -4.54
C PRO A 174 -6.73 -14.45 -3.24
N GLY A 175 -6.11 -14.10 -2.12
CA GLY A 175 -6.44 -14.64 -0.79
C GLY A 175 -7.67 -14.00 -0.16
N GLY A 176 -8.17 -12.89 -0.71
CA GLY A 176 -9.34 -12.17 -0.22
C GLY A 176 -9.12 -11.55 1.17
N LEU A 177 -10.22 -11.33 1.89
CA LEU A 177 -10.20 -10.80 3.25
C LEU A 177 -9.69 -11.86 4.23
N VAL A 178 -8.61 -11.54 4.94
CA VAL A 178 -8.03 -12.40 5.99
C VAL A 178 -8.26 -11.78 7.36
N VAL A 179 -9.05 -12.45 8.20
CA VAL A 179 -9.23 -12.09 9.61
C VAL A 179 -8.86 -13.30 10.46
N LYS A 180 -7.80 -13.17 11.26
CA LYS A 180 -7.35 -14.21 12.19
C LYS A 180 -7.30 -13.64 13.60
N LYS A 181 -8.10 -14.20 14.50
CA LYS A 181 -7.98 -14.00 15.95
C LYS A 181 -7.12 -15.13 16.48
N ARG A 182 -6.02 -14.79 17.14
CA ARG A 182 -5.07 -15.75 17.73
C ARG A 182 -4.97 -15.50 19.22
#